data_AF-A0A3D3A3R2-F1
#
_entry.id   AF-A0A3D3A3R2-F1
#
_cell.length_a   1.000
_cell.length_b   1.000
_cell.length_c   1.000
_cell.angle_alpha   90.00
_cell.angle_beta   90.00
_cell.angle_gamma   90.00
#
_symmetry.space_group_name_H-M   'P 1'
#
loop_
_entity.id
_entity.type
_entity.pdbx_description
1 polymer ?
#
loop_
_entity_poly.entity_id
_entity_poly.type
_entity_poly.pdbx_seq_one_letter_code
_entity_poly.pdbx_strand_id
1 'polypeptide(L)'
;MTWKRVFAPALWATICAGLALQSCETPPSSSEGTSKLRVSQDAPDNVVAVPDLEVHPELDPLSITIDKVGLANFMGDDSLAVVLDDLYTYFHLSNVGEWDAMFEHFPGHRTADTAMLTVQKEMMDKWFHNGLRNRAGGCHIRYASPWVDEGDQQVALLGLDLNYFLDFFENFEGNPEGMRLTLQDQYGKEAIAYFDF
;
A
#
# COMPACT_ATOMS: atom_id res chain seq x y z
N MET A 1 -17.04 41.38 2.13
CA MET A 1 -16.69 40.12 2.81
C MET A 1 -17.33 38.98 2.04
N THR A 2 -16.54 38.26 1.25
CA THR A 2 -16.99 37.18 0.36
C THR A 2 -16.26 35.90 0.76
N TRP A 3 -17.00 34.92 1.27
CA TRP A 3 -16.48 33.59 1.57
C TRP A 3 -16.53 32.76 0.29
N LYS A 4 -15.38 32.29 -0.20
CA LYS A 4 -15.31 31.30 -1.28
C LYS A 4 -15.17 29.92 -0.65
N ARG A 5 -16.17 29.05 -0.89
CA ARG A 5 -16.11 27.61 -0.63
C ARG A 5 -15.17 26.98 -1.66
N VAL A 6 -14.21 26.19 -1.21
CA VAL A 6 -13.39 25.32 -2.06
C VAL A 6 -13.93 23.90 -1.89
N PHE A 7 -14.43 23.32 -2.98
CA PHE A 7 -14.63 21.89 -3.11
C PHE A 7 -13.30 21.28 -3.57
N ALA A 8 -12.73 20.37 -2.79
CA ALA A 8 -11.68 19.47 -3.27
C ALA A 8 -12.37 18.16 -3.67
N PRO A 9 -12.27 17.70 -4.94
CA PRO A 9 -12.73 16.36 -5.29
C PRO A 9 -11.81 15.31 -4.66
N ALA A 10 -12.41 14.20 -4.29
CA ALA A 10 -11.80 13.03 -3.67
C ALA A 10 -10.50 12.61 -4.39
N LEU A 11 -9.40 12.60 -3.65
CA LEU A 11 -8.08 12.20 -4.13
C LEU A 11 -7.36 11.44 -3.01
N TRP A 12 -8.02 10.42 -2.47
CA TRP A 12 -7.48 9.57 -1.41
C TRP A 12 -7.99 8.13 -1.59
N ALA A 13 -7.43 7.40 -2.56
CA ALA A 13 -7.41 5.93 -2.59
C ALA A 13 -6.61 5.39 -3.81
N THR A 14 -5.37 5.85 -4.03
CA THR A 14 -4.48 5.26 -5.06
C THR A 14 -3.01 5.48 -4.70
N ILE A 15 -2.58 4.96 -3.55
CA ILE A 15 -1.15 4.93 -3.20
C ILE A 15 -0.77 3.50 -2.82
N CYS A 16 -0.84 2.60 -3.81
CA CYS A 16 -0.11 1.32 -3.83
C CYS A 16 0.26 0.96 -5.28
N ALA A 17 -0.57 1.33 -6.27
CA ALA A 17 -0.28 1.15 -7.70
C ALA A 17 0.51 2.30 -8.37
N GLY A 18 0.87 3.36 -7.64
CA GLY A 18 1.40 4.61 -8.21
C GLY A 18 2.87 4.59 -8.63
N LEU A 19 3.69 3.67 -8.13
CA LEU A 19 5.14 3.70 -8.34
C LEU A 19 5.57 3.27 -9.76
N ALA A 20 4.72 2.52 -10.47
CA ALA A 20 4.93 2.20 -11.88
C ALA A 20 4.47 3.32 -12.84
N LEU A 21 3.59 4.23 -12.37
CA LEU A 21 2.93 5.23 -13.22
C LEU A 21 3.69 6.57 -13.31
N GLN A 22 4.66 6.85 -12.43
CA GLN A 22 5.38 8.13 -12.44
C GLN A 22 6.67 8.15 -13.27
N SER A 23 7.06 7.04 -13.91
CA SER A 23 8.30 7.02 -14.69
C SER A 23 8.17 7.64 -16.09
N CYS A 24 6.97 7.96 -16.57
CA CYS A 24 6.75 8.57 -17.88
C CYS A 24 5.53 9.50 -17.85
N GLU A 25 5.73 10.76 -17.45
CA GLU A 25 5.09 11.99 -18.00
C GLU A 25 5.18 13.16 -16.99
N THR A 26 5.87 14.22 -17.42
CA THR A 26 5.93 15.63 -16.96
C THR A 26 5.52 15.98 -15.50
N PRO A 27 6.37 16.66 -14.71
CA PRO A 27 6.08 16.93 -13.30
C PRO A 27 4.97 17.99 -13.12
N PRO A 28 3.98 17.77 -12.23
CA PRO A 28 3.06 18.83 -11.82
C PRO A 28 3.72 19.78 -10.82
N SER A 29 3.35 21.05 -10.94
CA SER A 29 3.81 22.17 -10.11
C SER A 29 3.50 21.96 -8.63
N SER A 30 4.49 22.27 -7.80
CA SER A 30 4.41 22.26 -6.34
C SER A 30 3.28 23.15 -5.80
N SER A 31 2.33 22.55 -5.10
CA SER A 31 1.49 23.25 -4.12
C SER A 31 1.61 22.55 -2.76
N GLU A 32 2.07 23.32 -1.79
CA GLU A 32 2.31 22.94 -0.40
C GLU A 32 1.07 22.38 0.28
N GLY A 33 1.24 21.22 0.91
CA GLY A 33 0.22 20.55 1.71
C GLY A 33 0.72 19.19 2.22
N THR A 34 2.02 19.03 2.43
CA THR A 34 2.59 17.75 2.88
C THR A 34 2.37 17.63 4.38
N SER A 35 1.22 17.06 4.76
CA SER A 35 1.16 16.32 6.02
C SER A 35 2.25 15.27 5.93
N LYS A 36 3.36 15.49 6.64
CA LYS A 36 4.47 14.53 6.67
C LYS A 36 3.91 13.25 7.27
N LEU A 37 3.56 12.29 6.42
CA LEU A 37 3.32 10.92 6.83
C LEU A 37 4.55 10.53 7.65
N ARG A 38 4.41 10.35 8.96
CA ARG A 38 5.51 9.82 9.76
C ARG A 38 5.60 8.35 9.40
N VAL A 39 6.58 8.01 8.56
CA VAL A 39 6.97 6.62 8.34
C VAL A 39 7.37 6.07 9.71
N SER A 40 6.82 4.92 10.06
CA SER A 40 7.10 4.27 11.33
C SER A 40 8.61 4.06 11.48
N GLN A 41 9.12 4.38 12.66
CA GLN A 41 10.53 4.15 13.00
C GLN A 41 10.80 2.67 13.30
N ASP A 42 9.77 1.83 13.29
CA ASP A 42 9.82 0.39 13.59
C ASP A 42 10.05 -0.45 12.33
N ALA A 43 10.92 0.03 11.42
CA ALA A 43 11.42 -0.81 10.34
C ALA A 43 12.13 -2.03 10.96
N PRO A 44 11.90 -3.27 10.51
CA PRO A 44 12.47 -4.44 11.16
C PRO A 44 14.00 -4.40 11.12
N ASP A 45 14.67 -4.50 12.26
CA ASP A 45 16.14 -4.47 12.36
C ASP A 45 16.84 -5.61 11.57
N ASN A 46 16.08 -6.62 11.13
CA ASN A 46 16.57 -7.80 10.42
C ASN A 46 15.77 -8.03 9.12
N VAL A 47 15.82 -7.08 8.18
CA VAL A 47 15.30 -7.32 6.83
C VAL A 47 16.14 -8.40 6.17
N VAL A 48 15.49 -9.48 5.71
CA VAL A 48 16.11 -10.59 4.99
C VAL A 48 15.63 -10.61 3.54
N ALA A 49 16.45 -11.16 2.64
CA ALA A 49 16.03 -11.44 1.29
C ALA A 49 14.79 -12.34 1.31
N VAL A 50 13.74 -11.93 0.61
CA VAL A 50 12.50 -12.69 0.46
C VAL A 50 12.57 -13.44 -0.87
N PRO A 51 12.30 -14.76 -0.89
CA PRO A 51 12.26 -15.53 -2.12
C PRO A 51 11.10 -15.08 -3.00
N ASP A 52 11.05 -15.62 -4.21
CA ASP A 52 9.90 -15.41 -5.10
C ASP A 52 8.62 -15.98 -4.45
N LEU A 53 7.76 -15.09 -3.93
CA LEU A 53 6.52 -15.47 -3.25
C LEU A 53 5.41 -15.99 -4.19
N GLU A 54 5.55 -15.80 -5.50
CA GLU A 54 4.67 -16.47 -6.47
C GLU A 54 4.95 -17.98 -6.48
N VAL A 55 6.23 -18.35 -6.35
CA VAL A 55 6.70 -19.74 -6.34
C VAL A 55 6.65 -20.35 -4.93
N HIS A 56 6.93 -19.53 -3.91
CA HIS A 56 7.04 -19.92 -2.50
C HIS A 56 6.13 -19.08 -1.59
N PRO A 57 4.80 -19.11 -1.79
CA PRO A 57 3.87 -18.31 -1.00
C PRO A 57 3.89 -18.65 0.50
N GLU A 58 4.30 -19.87 0.86
CA GLU A 58 4.45 -20.32 2.25
C GLU A 58 5.55 -19.58 3.02
N LEU A 59 6.43 -18.86 2.31
CA LEU A 59 7.54 -18.11 2.87
C LEU A 59 7.22 -16.61 3.02
N ASP A 60 5.96 -16.19 2.80
CA ASP A 60 5.55 -14.80 2.99
C ASP A 60 5.71 -14.37 4.46
N PRO A 61 6.63 -13.42 4.77
CA PRO A 61 6.86 -12.99 6.16
C PRO A 61 5.79 -12.01 6.68
N LEU A 62 4.73 -11.74 5.90
CA LEU A 62 3.66 -10.81 6.24
C LEU A 62 3.11 -11.06 7.64
N SER A 63 3.11 -10.02 8.46
CA SER A 63 2.53 -10.04 9.80
C SER A 63 1.64 -8.82 10.01
N ILE A 64 0.35 -9.06 10.29
CA ILE A 64 -0.61 -8.02 10.66
C ILE A 64 -0.87 -8.10 12.17
N THR A 65 -0.66 -7.00 12.88
CA THR A 65 -0.71 -6.95 14.34
C THR A 65 -1.49 -5.74 14.83
N ILE A 66 -1.88 -5.77 16.12
CA ILE A 66 -2.56 -4.66 16.81
C ILE A 66 -1.72 -4.18 17.98
N ASP A 67 -1.79 -2.89 18.28
CA ASP A 67 -1.20 -2.33 19.49
C ASP A 67 -1.99 -2.77 20.73
N LYS A 68 -1.54 -3.81 21.43
CA LYS A 68 -2.26 -4.33 22.61
C LYS A 68 -2.26 -3.37 23.81
N VAL A 69 -1.47 -2.30 23.79
CA VAL A 69 -1.29 -1.38 24.92
C VAL A 69 -1.90 -0.01 24.62
N GLY A 70 -1.72 0.49 23.40
CA GLY A 70 -2.09 1.84 22.98
C GLY A 70 -3.19 1.91 21.91
N LEU A 71 -3.78 0.80 21.49
CA LEU A 71 -4.82 0.80 20.46
C LEU A 71 -6.03 1.64 20.89
N ALA A 72 -6.30 2.69 20.11
CA ALA A 72 -7.56 3.40 20.15
C ALA A 72 -8.57 2.65 19.27
N ASN A 73 -9.29 1.69 19.87
CA ASN A 73 -10.29 0.87 19.21
C ASN A 73 -11.72 1.29 19.62
N PHE A 74 -12.58 1.50 18.64
CA PHE A 74 -14.00 1.80 18.84
C PHE A 74 -14.94 0.77 18.19
N MET A 75 -14.40 -0.32 17.64
CA MET A 75 -15.15 -1.47 17.15
C MET A 75 -15.07 -2.64 18.15
N GLY A 76 -16.03 -3.56 18.08
CA GLY A 76 -15.97 -4.80 18.88
C GLY A 76 -14.84 -5.72 18.41
N ASP A 77 -14.36 -6.59 19.30
CA ASP A 77 -13.25 -7.51 19.00
C ASP A 77 -13.51 -8.38 17.77
N ASP A 78 -14.75 -8.84 17.58
CA ASP A 78 -15.16 -9.62 16.40
C ASP A 78 -15.02 -8.81 15.10
N SER A 79 -15.38 -7.51 15.12
CA SER A 79 -15.21 -6.63 13.97
C SER A 79 -13.74 -6.34 13.68
N LEU A 80 -12.93 -6.16 14.73
CA LEU A 80 -11.49 -5.95 14.59
C LEU A 80 -10.79 -7.19 14.03
N ALA A 81 -11.22 -8.38 14.42
CA ALA A 81 -10.73 -9.64 13.85
C ALA A 81 -11.01 -9.75 12.35
N VAL A 82 -12.21 -9.35 11.90
CA VAL A 82 -12.56 -9.31 10.46
C VAL A 82 -11.65 -8.32 9.71
N VAL A 83 -11.40 -7.13 10.26
CA VAL A 83 -10.49 -6.15 9.63
C VAL A 83 -9.07 -6.68 9.53
N LEU A 84 -8.58 -7.38 10.55
CA LEU A 84 -7.24 -7.98 10.55
C LEU A 84 -7.10 -9.06 9.48
N ASP A 85 -8.10 -9.93 9.35
CA ASP A 85 -8.13 -11.02 8.36
C ASP A 85 -8.22 -10.47 6.93
N ASP A 86 -9.06 -9.45 6.72
CA ASP A 86 -9.21 -8.79 5.42
C ASP A 86 -7.92 -8.07 5.00
N LEU A 87 -7.27 -7.34 5.92
CA LEU A 87 -5.97 -6.70 5.66
C LEU A 87 -4.87 -7.72 5.37
N TYR A 88 -4.83 -8.82 6.12
CA TYR A 88 -3.87 -9.90 5.88
C TYR A 88 -4.06 -10.47 4.49
N THR A 89 -5.30 -10.83 4.14
CA THR A 89 -5.64 -11.40 2.84
C THR A 89 -5.29 -10.45 1.70
N TYR A 90 -5.67 -9.17 1.81
CA TYR A 90 -5.35 -8.14 0.82
C TYR A 90 -3.84 -8.02 0.56
N PHE A 91 -3.03 -7.88 1.62
CA PHE A 91 -1.58 -7.73 1.48
C PHE A 91 -0.91 -9.02 0.99
N HIS A 92 -1.37 -10.18 1.46
CA HIS A 92 -0.85 -11.47 1.04
C HIS A 92 -1.08 -11.69 -0.45
N LEU A 93 -2.31 -11.50 -0.94
CA LEU A 93 -2.64 -11.62 -2.35
C LEU A 93 -1.80 -10.66 -3.21
N SER A 94 -1.55 -9.45 -2.72
CA SER A 94 -0.66 -8.51 -3.40
C SER A 94 0.81 -8.98 -3.42
N ASN A 95 1.29 -9.62 -2.36
CA ASN A 95 2.66 -10.10 -2.25
C ASN A 95 2.94 -11.28 -3.19
N VAL A 96 1.95 -12.16 -3.41
CA VAL A 96 2.07 -13.36 -4.24
C VAL A 96 1.63 -13.15 -5.70
N GLY A 97 1.14 -11.97 -6.04
CA GLY A 97 0.74 -11.64 -7.42
C GLY A 97 -0.68 -12.04 -7.83
N GLU A 98 -1.56 -12.35 -6.86
CA GLU A 98 -2.94 -12.78 -7.10
C GLU A 98 -3.88 -11.57 -7.28
N TRP A 99 -3.72 -10.85 -8.39
CA TRP A 99 -4.39 -9.57 -8.63
C TRP A 99 -5.90 -9.68 -8.71
N ASP A 100 -6.42 -10.74 -9.33
CA ASP A 100 -7.86 -10.90 -9.51
C ASP A 100 -8.60 -10.90 -8.18
N ALA A 101 -8.14 -11.73 -7.23
CA ALA A 101 -8.69 -11.79 -5.88
C ALA A 101 -8.37 -10.52 -5.08
N MET A 102 -7.15 -10.00 -5.18
CA MET A 102 -6.73 -8.78 -4.48
C MET A 102 -7.65 -7.59 -4.81
N PHE A 103 -8.05 -7.45 -6.08
CA PHE A 103 -8.90 -6.36 -6.52
C PHE A 103 -10.34 -6.42 -5.97
N GLU A 104 -10.83 -7.58 -5.52
CA GLU A 104 -12.16 -7.73 -4.90
C GLU A 104 -12.29 -6.99 -3.56
N HIS A 105 -11.16 -6.73 -2.89
CA HIS A 105 -11.09 -5.96 -1.65
C HIS A 105 -11.29 -4.45 -1.86
N PHE A 106 -11.28 -3.95 -3.10
CA PHE A 106 -11.56 -2.55 -3.40
C PHE A 106 -13.01 -2.35 -3.81
N PRO A 107 -13.84 -1.66 -3.01
CA PRO A 107 -15.24 -1.42 -3.33
C PRO A 107 -15.43 -0.69 -4.66
N GLY A 108 -14.52 0.22 -5.00
CA GLY A 108 -14.54 0.97 -6.25
C GLY A 108 -14.44 0.09 -7.51
N HIS A 109 -13.89 -1.12 -7.40
CA HIS A 109 -13.78 -2.04 -8.54
C HIS A 109 -15.01 -2.93 -8.73
N ARG A 110 -15.94 -2.96 -7.77
CA ARG A 110 -17.20 -3.72 -7.88
C ARG A 110 -18.14 -3.17 -8.96
N THR A 111 -18.00 -1.88 -9.29
CA THR A 111 -18.82 -1.16 -10.29
C THR A 111 -17.98 -0.47 -11.36
N ALA A 112 -16.67 -0.73 -11.39
CA ALA A 112 -15.74 -0.06 -12.31
C ALA A 112 -15.95 -0.48 -13.77
N ASP A 113 -15.59 0.43 -14.68
CA ASP A 113 -15.36 0.10 -16.08
C ASP A 113 -14.30 -0.99 -16.18
N THR A 114 -14.70 -2.15 -16.72
CA THR A 114 -13.86 -3.34 -16.85
C THR A 114 -12.57 -3.07 -17.63
N ALA A 115 -12.56 -2.07 -18.53
CA ALA A 115 -11.37 -1.72 -19.31
C ALA A 115 -10.25 -1.15 -18.43
N MET A 116 -10.56 -0.25 -17.49
CA MET A 116 -9.54 0.34 -16.61
C MET A 116 -8.94 -0.71 -15.66
N LEU A 117 -9.80 -1.55 -15.09
CA LEU A 117 -9.35 -2.63 -14.19
C LEU A 117 -8.43 -3.62 -14.93
N THR A 118 -8.77 -3.96 -16.18
CA THR A 118 -7.94 -4.85 -17.02
C THR A 118 -6.56 -4.25 -17.26
N VAL A 119 -6.49 -2.97 -17.66
CA VAL A 119 -5.20 -2.30 -17.90
C VAL A 119 -4.35 -2.23 -16.63
N GLN A 120 -4.97 -1.98 -15.46
CA GLN A 120 -4.25 -1.97 -14.19
C GLN A 120 -3.69 -3.35 -13.85
N LYS A 121 -4.48 -4.42 -14.01
CA LYS A 121 -4.06 -5.81 -13.82
C LYS A 121 -2.88 -6.15 -14.72
N GLU A 122 -3.01 -5.92 -16.02
CA GLU A 122 -1.95 -6.20 -17.00
C GLU A 122 -0.64 -5.46 -16.67
N MET A 123 -0.73 -4.22 -16.20
CA MET A 123 0.44 -3.44 -15.81
C MET A 123 1.09 -3.97 -14.54
N MET A 124 0.30 -4.27 -13.50
CA MET A 124 0.82 -4.84 -12.24
C MET A 124 1.47 -6.19 -12.50
N ASP A 125 0.81 -7.03 -13.27
CA ASP A 125 1.29 -8.34 -13.67
C ASP A 125 2.60 -8.27 -14.46
N LYS A 126 2.68 -7.37 -15.44
CA LYS A 126 3.90 -7.14 -16.21
C LYS A 126 5.07 -6.75 -15.32
N TRP A 127 4.89 -5.79 -14.40
CA TRP A 127 6.01 -5.32 -13.56
C TRP A 127 6.44 -6.36 -12.55
N PHE A 128 5.48 -7.10 -11.99
CA PHE A 128 5.74 -8.21 -11.08
C PHE A 128 6.59 -9.30 -11.74
N HIS A 129 6.23 -9.72 -12.95
CA HIS A 129 6.98 -10.71 -13.73
C HIS A 129 8.28 -10.16 -14.34
N ASN A 130 8.43 -8.84 -14.43
CA ASN A 130 9.69 -8.19 -14.76
C ASN A 130 10.57 -7.96 -13.52
N GLY A 131 10.26 -8.56 -12.37
CA GLY A 131 11.12 -8.52 -11.19
C GLY A 131 11.00 -7.26 -10.34
N LEU A 132 10.00 -6.40 -10.58
CA LEU A 132 9.68 -5.26 -9.71
C LEU A 132 8.48 -5.62 -8.83
N ARG A 133 8.71 -5.79 -7.53
CA ARG A 133 7.65 -6.24 -6.61
C ARG A 133 7.39 -5.25 -5.49
N ASN A 134 6.12 -4.96 -5.31
CA ASN A 134 5.57 -4.19 -4.21
C ASN A 134 5.19 -5.17 -3.10
N ARG A 135 5.94 -5.17 -1.99
CA ARG A 135 5.72 -6.13 -0.91
C ARG A 135 5.40 -5.43 0.40
N ALA A 136 4.28 -5.78 1.01
CA ALA A 136 4.01 -5.46 2.40
C ALA A 136 4.74 -6.48 3.28
N GLY A 137 5.66 -6.02 4.14
CA GLY A 137 6.32 -6.90 5.12
C GLY A 137 5.53 -7.02 6.42
N GLY A 138 4.66 -6.06 6.72
CA GLY A 138 3.81 -6.12 7.90
C GLY A 138 3.09 -4.81 8.16
N CYS A 139 2.05 -4.91 8.97
CA CYS A 139 1.22 -3.77 9.35
C CYS A 139 0.92 -3.84 10.85
N HIS A 140 1.01 -2.69 11.53
CA HIS A 140 0.64 -2.55 12.93
C HIS A 140 -0.48 -1.53 13.08
N ILE A 141 -1.66 -1.99 13.49
CA ILE A 141 -2.84 -1.15 13.68
C ILE A 141 -2.74 -0.43 15.04
N ARG A 142 -2.75 0.90 15.00
CA ARG A 142 -2.74 1.79 16.17
C ARG A 142 -4.09 2.46 16.45
N TYR A 143 -4.94 2.53 15.43
CA TYR A 143 -6.26 3.13 15.55
C TYR A 143 -7.26 2.41 14.65
N ALA A 144 -8.47 2.21 15.15
CA ALA A 144 -9.59 1.68 14.38
C ALA A 144 -10.88 2.42 14.79
N SER A 145 -11.48 3.15 13.85
CA SER A 145 -12.74 3.88 14.10
C SER A 145 -13.92 2.94 14.30
N PRO A 146 -15.09 3.43 14.78
CA PRO A 146 -16.34 2.69 14.61
C PRO A 146 -16.63 2.47 13.12
N TRP A 147 -17.56 1.56 12.84
CA TRP A 147 -18.15 1.43 11.51
C TRP A 147 -18.84 2.73 11.10
N VAL A 148 -18.59 3.15 9.87
CA VAL A 148 -19.30 4.23 9.19
C VAL A 148 -20.07 3.60 8.03
N ASP A 149 -21.37 3.80 8.00
CA ASP A 149 -22.20 3.33 6.90
C ASP A 149 -22.03 4.25 5.69
N GLU A 150 -21.53 3.69 4.58
CA GLU A 150 -21.38 4.37 3.30
C GLU A 150 -22.20 3.65 2.23
N GLY A 151 -23.50 3.94 2.19
CA GLY A 151 -24.39 3.44 1.15
C GLY A 151 -24.60 1.93 1.25
N ASP A 152 -23.95 1.17 0.35
CA ASP A 152 -24.02 -0.28 0.25
C ASP A 152 -22.90 -1.03 0.99
N GLN A 153 -22.09 -0.31 1.78
CA GLN A 153 -20.99 -0.88 2.54
C GLN A 153 -20.80 -0.22 3.92
N GLN A 154 -20.07 -0.91 4.79
CA GLN A 154 -19.54 -0.36 6.03
C GLN A 154 -18.05 -0.18 5.90
N VAL A 155 -17.55 0.99 6.30
CA VAL A 155 -16.13 1.34 6.23
C VAL A 155 -15.61 1.71 7.61
N ALA A 156 -14.31 1.49 7.86
CA ALA A 156 -13.63 1.94 9.06
C ALA A 156 -12.35 2.68 8.68
N LEU A 157 -12.04 3.74 9.43
CA LEU A 157 -10.79 4.46 9.31
C LEU A 157 -9.75 3.75 10.18
N LEU A 158 -8.62 3.40 9.57
CA LEU A 158 -7.51 2.74 10.23
C LEU A 158 -6.29 3.66 10.30
N GLY A 159 -5.68 3.73 11.48
CA GLY A 159 -4.36 4.30 11.66
C GLY A 159 -3.34 3.17 11.74
N LEU A 160 -2.43 3.14 10.77
CA LEU A 160 -1.54 2.01 10.53
C LEU A 160 -0.08 2.48 10.50
N ASP A 161 0.81 1.67 11.07
CA ASP A 161 2.21 1.65 10.68
C ASP A 161 2.42 0.54 9.67
N LEU A 162 2.81 0.90 8.45
CA LEU A 162 3.04 -0.04 7.37
C LEU A 162 4.54 -0.15 7.07
N ASN A 163 5.04 -1.38 7.07
CA ASN A 163 6.36 -1.73 6.57
C ASN A 163 6.22 -2.19 5.13
N TYR A 164 6.73 -1.37 4.20
CA TYR A 164 6.59 -1.58 2.77
C TYR A 164 7.94 -1.65 2.07
N PHE A 165 8.08 -2.58 1.14
CA PHE A 165 9.29 -2.86 0.39
C PHE A 165 9.01 -2.75 -1.10
N LEU A 166 10.00 -2.21 -1.82
CA LEU A 166 10.07 -2.29 -3.27
C LEU A 166 11.25 -3.21 -3.59
N ASP A 167 10.94 -4.46 -3.91
CA ASP A 167 11.94 -5.49 -4.18
C ASP A 167 12.29 -5.52 -5.67
N PHE A 168 13.58 -5.72 -5.95
CA PHE A 168 14.13 -5.83 -7.29
C PHE A 168 14.80 -7.19 -7.47
N PHE A 169 14.22 -8.04 -8.29
CA PHE A 169 14.71 -9.39 -8.58
C PHE A 169 15.70 -9.37 -9.76
N GLU A 170 16.44 -10.46 -9.94
CA GLU A 170 17.52 -10.54 -10.96
C GLU A 170 17.06 -10.26 -12.40
N ASN A 171 15.79 -10.55 -12.69
CA ASN A 171 15.16 -10.29 -13.99
C ASN A 171 14.67 -8.84 -14.18
N PHE A 172 14.90 -7.95 -13.21
CA PHE A 172 14.56 -6.53 -13.35
C PHE A 172 15.56 -5.78 -14.23
N GLU A 173 15.11 -5.40 -15.42
CA GLU A 173 15.92 -4.67 -16.41
C GLU A 173 16.00 -3.16 -16.14
N GLY A 174 15.35 -2.66 -15.09
CA GLY A 174 15.28 -1.23 -14.76
C GLY A 174 16.47 -0.71 -13.95
N ASN A 175 16.30 0.47 -13.35
CA ASN A 175 17.34 1.12 -12.54
C ASN A 175 16.85 1.30 -11.08
N PRO A 176 17.17 0.36 -10.17
CA PRO A 176 16.81 0.43 -8.76
C PRO A 176 17.30 1.72 -8.08
N GLU A 177 18.52 2.17 -8.40
CA GLU A 177 19.08 3.41 -7.85
C GLU A 177 18.29 4.65 -8.27
N GLY A 178 17.82 4.68 -9.52
CA GLY A 178 16.93 5.73 -10.01
C GLY A 178 15.63 5.79 -9.20
N MET A 179 15.01 4.63 -8.97
CA MET A 179 13.78 4.53 -8.16
C MET A 179 14.01 4.92 -6.70
N ARG A 180 15.14 4.51 -6.10
CA ARG A 180 15.53 4.92 -4.75
C ARG A 180 15.58 6.45 -4.63
N LEU A 181 16.19 7.15 -5.59
CA LEU A 181 16.27 8.61 -5.58
C LEU A 181 14.88 9.25 -5.69
N THR A 182 14.02 8.74 -6.57
CA THR A 182 12.63 9.23 -6.70
C THR A 182 11.85 9.06 -5.39
N LEU A 183 11.97 7.91 -4.73
CA LEU A 183 11.33 7.65 -3.44
C LEU A 183 11.85 8.58 -2.34
N GLN A 184 13.17 8.83 -2.30
CA GLN A 184 13.76 9.77 -1.36
C GLN A 184 13.28 11.20 -1.55
N ASP A 185 13.07 11.63 -2.80
CA ASP A 185 12.53 12.96 -3.10
C ASP A 185 11.06 13.08 -2.66
N GLN A 186 10.28 12.00 -2.76
CA GLN A 186 8.86 11.99 -2.40
C GLN A 186 8.62 11.86 -0.89
N TYR A 187 9.35 10.96 -0.21
CA TYR A 187 9.09 10.58 1.18
C TYR A 187 10.14 11.12 2.17
N GLY A 188 11.24 11.68 1.68
CA GLY A 188 12.38 12.09 2.50
C GLY A 188 13.46 11.01 2.56
N LYS A 189 14.72 11.44 2.63
CA LYS A 189 15.89 10.53 2.63
C LYS A 189 15.93 9.62 3.86
N GLU A 190 15.47 10.15 4.99
CA GLU A 190 15.38 9.47 6.28
C GLU A 190 14.30 8.39 6.35
N ALA A 191 13.34 8.41 5.41
CA ALA A 191 12.22 7.48 5.39
C ALA A 191 12.51 6.22 4.56
N ILE A 192 13.59 6.22 3.77
CA ILE A 192 13.91 5.15 2.81
C ILE A 192 15.25 4.52 3.17
N ALA A 193 15.22 3.22 3.46
CA ALA A 193 16.41 2.39 3.57
C ALA A 193 16.58 1.57 2.29
N TYR A 194 17.84 1.32 1.92
CA TYR A 194 18.20 0.49 0.78
C TYR A 194 19.07 -0.66 1.26
N PHE A 195 18.75 -1.87 0.83
CA PHE A 195 19.38 -3.10 1.27
C PHE A 195 19.82 -3.89 0.03
N ASP A 196 21.09 -4.29 0.01
CA ASP A 196 21.63 -5.22 -0.98
C ASP A 196 21.76 -6.61 -0.33
N PHE A 197 21.33 -7.66 -1.03
CA PHE A 197 21.36 -9.05 -0.56
C PHE A 197 22.14 -9.95 -1.52
#